data_AF-A0A9X5XDC6-F1
#
_entry.id   AF-A0A9X5XDC6-F1
#
_cell.length_a   1.000
_cell.length_b   1.000
_cell.length_c   1.000
_cell.angle_alpha   90.00
_cell.angle_beta   90.00
_cell.angle_gamma   90.00
#
_symmetry.space_group_name_H-M   'P 1'
#
loop_
_entity.id
_entity.type
_entity.pdbx_description
1 polymer ?
#
loop_
_entity_poly.entity_id
_entity_poly.type
_entity_poly.pdbx_seq_one_letter_code
_entity_poly.pdbx_strand_id
1 'polypeptide(L)'
;DSHPVSPSFERLPADARAKAREHKLLVLTKANSRATVHRPSYLDYIGVKKFDAEGNVVGERRFLGLFSSAAYTESVRRVPVVRRKVEEVLKGAGFSPNSHDGRDLLQILETYPRDELFQTPADELRAIVTSVLYLQERRRLRLYLRQDEYGRYYSALVYLPRDRYTTGVRLRIIDILKEELNGTSVDFTAWNTESILSRLHFVVRVPRGTELTQLSDADKDRLEVRLVEAARSWA
;
A
#
# COMPACT_ATOMS: atom_id res chain seq x y z
N ASP A 1 27.44 -4.16 -28.63
CA ASP A 1 27.91 -2.99 -27.87
C ASP A 1 27.16 -2.85 -26.55
N SER A 2 27.81 -3.24 -25.45
CA SER A 2 27.24 -3.09 -24.11
C SER A 2 27.30 -1.62 -23.71
N HIS A 3 26.15 -0.94 -23.67
CA HIS A 3 26.07 0.37 -23.04
C HIS A 3 26.64 0.27 -21.62
N PRO A 4 27.59 1.13 -21.23
CA PRO A 4 28.15 1.09 -19.88
C PRO A 4 27.02 1.30 -18.87
N VAL A 5 26.91 0.37 -17.93
CA VAL A 5 25.92 0.41 -16.88
C VAL A 5 26.18 1.66 -16.03
N SER A 6 25.13 2.44 -15.73
CA SER A 6 25.33 3.69 -15.02
C SER A 6 25.87 3.43 -13.60
N PRO A 7 26.75 4.30 -13.06
CA PRO A 7 27.25 4.17 -11.69
C PRO A 7 26.15 4.20 -10.62
N SER A 8 24.97 4.73 -10.95
CA SER A 8 23.79 4.71 -10.07
C SER A 8 23.05 3.38 -10.07
N PHE A 9 23.11 2.61 -11.17
CA PHE A 9 22.56 1.27 -11.24
C PHE A 9 23.45 0.25 -10.51
N GLU A 10 24.78 0.37 -10.63
CA GLU A 10 25.72 -0.54 -9.93
C GLU A 10 25.59 -0.47 -8.41
N ARG A 11 25.30 0.72 -7.87
CA ARG A 11 25.05 0.97 -6.45
C ARG A 11 23.74 0.39 -5.92
N LEU A 12 22.87 -0.14 -6.78
CA LEU A 12 21.64 -0.79 -6.35
C LEU A 12 21.96 -2.18 -5.75
N PRO A 13 21.27 -2.56 -4.66
CA PRO A 13 21.21 -3.95 -4.20
C PRO A 13 20.79 -4.94 -5.30
N ALA A 14 21.16 -6.21 -5.15
CA ALA A 14 21.00 -7.22 -6.21
C ALA A 14 19.52 -7.44 -6.62
N ASP A 15 18.63 -7.50 -5.64
CA ASP A 15 17.17 -7.52 -5.78
C ASP A 15 16.65 -6.29 -6.53
N ALA A 16 17.10 -5.09 -6.15
CA ALA A 16 16.71 -3.85 -6.83
C ALA A 16 17.21 -3.79 -8.29
N ARG A 17 18.37 -4.38 -8.60
CA ARG A 17 18.87 -4.53 -9.97
C ARG A 17 18.05 -5.52 -10.80
N ALA A 18 17.65 -6.64 -10.21
CA ALA A 18 16.74 -7.59 -10.85
C ALA A 18 15.41 -6.91 -11.19
N LYS A 19 14.81 -6.21 -10.21
CA LYS A 19 13.60 -5.38 -10.42
C LYS A 19 13.77 -4.30 -11.48
N ALA A 20 14.93 -3.65 -11.54
CA ALA A 20 15.21 -2.65 -12.56
C ALA A 20 15.17 -3.23 -13.98
N ARG A 21 15.51 -4.52 -14.16
CA ARG A 21 15.47 -5.21 -15.46
C ARG A 21 14.13 -5.84 -15.84
N GLU A 22 13.15 -5.90 -14.92
CA GLU A 22 11.82 -6.44 -15.24
C GLU A 22 11.13 -5.66 -16.39
N HIS A 23 10.38 -6.37 -17.23
CA HIS A 23 9.66 -5.80 -18.38
C HIS A 23 8.35 -5.11 -17.96
N LYS A 24 8.46 -4.15 -17.03
CA LYS A 24 7.37 -3.34 -16.46
C LYS A 24 7.66 -1.87 -16.75
N LEU A 25 6.89 -1.27 -17.67
CA LEU A 25 7.14 0.10 -18.17
C LEU A 25 7.07 1.16 -17.08
N LEU A 26 6.07 1.08 -16.20
CA LEU A 26 5.80 2.07 -15.17
C LEU A 26 5.97 1.48 -13.77
N VAL A 27 6.77 2.14 -12.95
CA VAL A 27 6.98 1.84 -11.53
C VAL A 27 6.46 3.01 -10.70
N LEU A 28 5.52 2.75 -9.80
CA LEU A 28 4.96 3.72 -8.86
C LEU A 28 5.15 3.20 -7.44
N THR A 29 5.95 3.87 -6.63
CA THR A 29 6.23 3.45 -5.24
C THR A 29 6.69 4.62 -4.38
N LYS A 30 6.97 4.38 -3.09
CA LYS A 30 7.64 5.36 -2.21
C LYS A 30 9.14 5.26 -2.33
N ALA A 31 9.87 6.37 -2.29
CA ALA A 31 11.32 6.40 -2.19
C ALA A 31 11.79 6.16 -0.75
N ASN A 32 13.11 6.01 -0.56
CA ASN A 32 13.73 5.90 0.76
C ASN A 32 13.96 7.24 1.46
N SER A 33 13.78 8.35 0.75
CA SER A 33 14.06 9.70 1.24
C SER A 33 12.75 10.42 1.57
N ARG A 34 12.79 11.20 2.67
CA ARG A 34 11.69 12.11 3.04
C ARG A 34 11.77 13.40 2.24
N ALA A 35 10.61 13.96 1.93
CA ALA A 35 10.50 15.27 1.34
C ALA A 35 10.95 16.33 2.36
N THR A 36 11.70 17.31 1.87
CA THR A 36 12.13 18.50 2.63
C THR A 36 11.16 19.66 2.47
N VAL A 37 10.13 19.51 1.63
CA VAL A 37 9.18 20.55 1.25
C VAL A 37 7.74 20.06 1.40
N HIS A 38 6.83 21.00 1.63
CA HIS A 38 5.37 20.82 1.79
C HIS A 38 4.94 19.99 3.01
N ARG A 39 5.39 18.74 3.15
CA ARG A 39 5.12 17.89 4.32
C ARG A 39 6.21 16.84 4.51
N PRO A 40 6.50 16.41 5.76
CA PRO A 40 7.53 15.41 6.04
C PRO A 40 7.05 13.97 5.74
N SER A 41 6.69 13.69 4.49
CA SER A 41 6.35 12.36 4.00
C SER A 41 7.45 11.81 3.09
N TYR A 42 7.41 10.52 2.80
CA TYR A 42 8.33 9.93 1.83
C TYR A 42 7.99 10.39 0.42
N LEU A 43 9.03 10.61 -0.38
CA LEU A 43 8.87 11.03 -1.77
C LEU A 43 8.18 9.92 -2.56
N ASP A 44 7.28 10.31 -3.43
CA ASP A 44 6.72 9.47 -4.48
C ASP A 44 7.79 9.26 -5.56
N TYR A 45 7.95 8.01 -5.97
CA TYR A 45 8.86 7.56 -7.01
C TYR A 45 8.04 7.15 -8.24
N ILE A 46 8.26 7.85 -9.34
CA ILE A 46 7.70 7.51 -10.65
C ILE A 46 8.86 7.14 -11.58
N GLY A 47 8.98 5.85 -11.88
CA GLY A 47 9.96 5.31 -12.83
C GLY A 47 9.30 4.96 -14.15
N VAL A 48 9.80 5.51 -15.26
CA VAL A 48 9.41 5.12 -16.61
C VAL A 48 10.60 4.46 -17.28
N LYS A 49 10.54 3.15 -17.47
CA LYS A 49 11.62 2.37 -18.10
C LYS A 49 11.70 2.68 -19.59
N LYS A 50 12.93 2.67 -20.12
CA LYS A 50 13.21 2.76 -21.55
C LYS A 50 13.54 1.36 -22.07
N PHE A 51 12.97 1.01 -23.20
CA PHE A 51 13.20 -0.27 -23.86
C PHE A 51 13.89 -0.06 -25.21
N ASP A 52 14.74 -1.00 -25.61
CA ASP A 52 15.24 -1.11 -26.99
C ASP A 52 14.20 -1.77 -27.91
N ALA A 53 14.56 -2.03 -29.16
CA ALA A 53 13.67 -2.63 -30.15
C ALA A 53 13.34 -4.10 -29.82
N GLU A 54 14.23 -4.77 -29.10
CA GLU A 54 14.13 -6.15 -28.64
C GLU A 54 13.34 -6.28 -27.33
N GLY A 55 12.94 -5.16 -26.72
CA GLY A 55 12.15 -5.13 -25.49
C GLY A 55 12.97 -5.27 -24.21
N ASN A 56 14.29 -5.10 -24.25
CA ASN A 56 15.15 -5.09 -23.07
C ASN A 56 15.19 -3.71 -22.43
N VAL A 57 15.28 -3.66 -21.10
CA VAL A 57 15.41 -2.40 -20.37
C VAL A 57 16.81 -1.80 -20.57
N VAL A 58 16.89 -0.65 -21.23
CA VAL A 58 18.14 0.10 -21.48
C VAL A 58 18.29 1.34 -20.60
N GLY A 59 17.29 1.67 -19.78
CA GLY A 59 17.38 2.77 -18.84
C GLY A 59 16.05 3.10 -18.16
N GLU A 60 16.04 4.19 -17.39
CA GLU A 60 14.86 4.64 -16.65
C GLU A 60 14.85 6.16 -16.50
N ARG A 61 13.69 6.79 -16.70
CA ARG A 61 13.43 8.19 -16.34
C ARG A 61 12.75 8.20 -14.97
N ARG A 62 13.34 8.89 -14.00
CA ARG A 62 12.86 8.92 -12.62
C ARG A 62 12.36 10.32 -12.28
N PHE A 63 11.16 10.38 -11.72
CA PHE A 63 10.60 11.58 -11.10
C PHE A 63 10.43 11.31 -9.62
N LEU A 64 11.00 12.20 -8.79
CA LEU A 64 10.93 12.14 -7.34
C LEU A 64 10.24 13.41 -6.85
N GLY A 65 9.19 13.27 -6.06
CA GLY A 65 8.42 14.42 -5.59
C GLY A 65 7.34 14.02 -4.64
N LEU A 66 6.36 14.90 -4.44
CA LEU A 66 5.10 14.55 -3.79
C LEU A 66 4.00 14.69 -4.82
N PHE A 67 3.07 13.73 -4.86
CA PHE A 67 1.83 13.92 -5.60
C PHE A 67 1.11 15.17 -5.09
N SER A 68 0.51 15.93 -6.02
CA SER A 68 -0.35 17.07 -5.68
C SER A 68 -1.60 16.61 -4.94
N SER A 69 -2.28 17.54 -4.27
CA SER A 69 -3.56 17.27 -3.59
C SER A 69 -4.59 16.63 -4.53
N ALA A 70 -4.60 17.04 -5.80
CA ALA A 70 -5.50 16.50 -6.83
C ALA A 70 -5.38 14.98 -6.99
N ALA A 71 -4.18 14.40 -6.83
CA ALA A 71 -4.01 12.95 -6.92
C ALA A 71 -4.77 12.19 -5.82
N TYR A 72 -5.03 12.85 -4.68
CA TYR A 72 -5.72 12.28 -3.52
C TYR A 72 -7.22 12.60 -3.50
N THR A 73 -7.66 13.66 -4.18
CA THR A 73 -9.07 14.10 -4.19
C THR A 73 -9.82 13.76 -5.47
N GLU A 74 -9.11 13.51 -6.57
CA GLU A 74 -9.73 13.15 -7.85
C GLU A 74 -10.34 11.74 -7.80
N SER A 75 -11.47 11.57 -8.48
CA SER A 75 -12.15 10.27 -8.52
C SER A 75 -11.21 9.20 -9.05
N VAL A 76 -11.21 8.02 -8.43
CA VAL A 76 -10.40 6.88 -8.90
C VAL A 76 -10.72 6.48 -10.35
N ARG A 77 -11.91 6.83 -10.85
CA ARG A 77 -12.34 6.62 -12.24
C ARG A 77 -11.65 7.56 -13.24
N ARG A 78 -11.10 8.68 -12.77
CA ARG A 78 -10.44 9.70 -13.59
C ARG A 78 -8.92 9.59 -13.57
N VAL A 79 -8.34 8.89 -12.60
CA VAL A 79 -6.90 8.67 -12.50
C VAL A 79 -6.43 7.63 -13.54
N PRO A 80 -5.62 7.99 -14.56
CA PRO A 80 -5.37 7.13 -15.72
C PRO A 80 -4.84 5.72 -15.44
N VAL A 81 -3.94 5.59 -14.46
CA VAL A 81 -3.30 4.32 -14.10
C VAL A 81 -4.14 3.48 -13.14
N VAL A 82 -5.13 4.09 -12.46
CA VAL A 82 -5.99 3.41 -11.48
C VAL A 82 -7.35 3.06 -12.06
N ARG A 83 -7.90 3.87 -12.97
CA ARG A 83 -9.27 3.71 -13.49
C ARG A 83 -9.56 2.33 -14.06
N ARG A 84 -8.60 1.75 -14.80
CA ARG A 84 -8.74 0.41 -15.41
C ARG A 84 -8.75 -0.68 -14.33
N LYS A 85 -7.84 -0.56 -13.34
CA LYS A 85 -7.78 -1.47 -12.19
C LYS A 85 -9.08 -1.41 -11.37
N VAL A 86 -9.62 -0.22 -11.16
CA VAL A 86 -10.90 -0.03 -10.46
C VAL A 86 -12.05 -0.64 -11.25
N GLU A 87 -12.10 -0.44 -12.57
CA GLU A 87 -13.12 -1.05 -13.41
C GLU A 87 -13.07 -2.59 -13.36
N GLU A 88 -11.87 -3.17 -13.40
CA GLU A 88 -11.64 -4.60 -13.25
C GLU A 88 -12.10 -5.13 -11.89
N VAL A 89 -11.76 -4.44 -10.79
CA VAL A 89 -12.21 -4.78 -9.44
C VAL A 89 -13.74 -4.77 -9.33
N LEU A 90 -14.38 -3.70 -9.82
CA LEU A 90 -15.84 -3.56 -9.76
C LEU A 90 -16.54 -4.65 -10.58
N LYS A 91 -16.06 -4.95 -11.80
CA LYS A 91 -16.59 -6.04 -12.63
C LYS A 91 -16.40 -7.39 -11.95
N GLY A 92 -15.20 -7.64 -11.41
CA GLY A 92 -14.86 -8.91 -10.77
C GLY A 92 -15.55 -9.15 -9.43
N ALA A 93 -16.06 -8.11 -8.76
CA ALA A 93 -16.84 -8.23 -7.54
C ALA A 93 -18.30 -8.66 -7.80
N GLY A 94 -18.81 -8.50 -9.01
CA GLY A 94 -20.12 -9.03 -9.43
C GLY A 94 -21.35 -8.23 -8.96
N PHE A 95 -21.17 -7.08 -8.30
CA PHE A 95 -22.28 -6.22 -7.91
C PHE A 95 -22.74 -5.32 -9.06
N SER A 96 -24.06 -5.10 -9.16
CA SER A 96 -24.58 -4.07 -10.07
C SER A 96 -24.10 -2.68 -9.65
N PRO A 97 -23.61 -1.81 -10.55
CA PRO A 97 -23.14 -0.47 -10.20
C PRO A 97 -24.19 0.41 -9.48
N ASN A 98 -25.47 0.12 -9.68
CA ASN A 98 -26.59 0.85 -9.08
C ASN A 98 -27.15 0.19 -7.81
N SER A 99 -26.61 -0.96 -7.41
CA SER A 99 -26.95 -1.60 -6.14
C SER A 99 -26.32 -0.86 -4.95
N HIS A 100 -26.81 -1.13 -3.74
CA HIS A 100 -26.24 -0.59 -2.51
C HIS A 100 -24.76 -1.01 -2.39
N ASP A 101 -24.48 -2.31 -2.45
CA ASP A 101 -23.14 -2.89 -2.39
C ASP A 101 -22.21 -2.36 -3.48
N GLY A 102 -22.72 -2.16 -4.69
CA GLY A 102 -21.94 -1.58 -5.79
C GLY A 102 -21.51 -0.12 -5.54
N ARG A 103 -22.36 0.68 -4.91
CA ARG A 103 -22.04 2.06 -4.51
C ARG A 103 -21.05 2.08 -3.34
N ASP A 104 -21.26 1.23 -2.35
CA ASP A 104 -20.37 1.13 -1.18
C ASP A 104 -18.97 0.65 -1.57
N LEU A 105 -18.87 -0.34 -2.46
CA LEU A 105 -17.60 -0.82 -2.98
C LEU A 105 -16.83 0.27 -3.72
N LEU A 106 -17.53 1.08 -4.54
CA LEU A 106 -16.93 2.25 -5.18
C LEU A 106 -16.45 3.27 -4.14
N GLN A 107 -17.25 3.54 -3.11
CA GLN A 107 -16.89 4.49 -2.06
C GLN A 107 -15.66 4.04 -1.25
N ILE A 108 -15.54 2.73 -0.99
CA ILE A 108 -14.33 2.14 -0.39
C ILE A 108 -13.12 2.41 -1.27
N LEU A 109 -13.24 2.21 -2.59
CA LEU A 109 -12.15 2.46 -3.55
C LEU A 109 -11.80 3.95 -3.65
N GLU A 110 -12.79 4.84 -3.67
CA GLU A 110 -12.58 6.30 -3.75
C GLU A 110 -11.73 6.83 -2.60
N THR A 111 -11.97 6.27 -1.41
CA THR A 111 -11.22 6.65 -0.20
C THR A 111 -9.98 5.79 0.03
N TYR A 112 -9.76 4.70 -0.73
CA TYR A 112 -8.63 3.79 -0.51
C TYR A 112 -7.27 4.52 -0.68
N PRO A 113 -6.24 4.23 0.13
CA PRO A 113 -4.96 4.92 0.02
C PRO A 113 -4.41 4.81 -1.40
N ARG A 114 -4.09 5.95 -2.01
CA ARG A 114 -3.70 5.98 -3.44
C ARG A 114 -2.43 5.18 -3.71
N ASP A 115 -1.49 5.19 -2.78
CA ASP A 115 -0.28 4.37 -2.85
C ASP A 115 -0.58 2.87 -2.93
N GLU A 116 -1.61 2.42 -2.22
CA GLU A 116 -2.07 1.03 -2.24
C GLU A 116 -2.86 0.74 -3.52
N LEU A 117 -3.70 1.67 -4.01
CA LEU A 117 -4.33 1.52 -5.32
C LEU A 117 -3.31 1.37 -6.45
N PHE A 118 -2.16 2.06 -6.38
CA PHE A 118 -1.11 1.93 -7.38
C PHE A 118 -0.40 0.57 -7.28
N GLN A 119 -0.07 0.13 -6.07
CA GLN A 119 0.83 -1.00 -5.84
C GLN A 119 0.13 -2.36 -5.72
N THR A 120 -1.11 -2.42 -5.23
CA THR A 120 -1.84 -3.68 -5.04
C THR A 120 -2.40 -4.21 -6.37
N PRO A 121 -2.16 -5.48 -6.74
CA PRO A 121 -2.77 -6.11 -7.92
C PRO A 121 -4.30 -6.07 -7.89
N ALA A 122 -4.97 -6.13 -9.05
CA ALA A 122 -6.42 -6.02 -9.14
C ALA A 122 -7.15 -7.11 -8.34
N ASP A 123 -6.70 -8.37 -8.45
CA ASP A 123 -7.32 -9.49 -7.73
C ASP A 123 -7.20 -9.38 -6.21
N GLU A 124 -6.00 -9.03 -5.73
CA GLU A 124 -5.75 -8.81 -4.30
C GLU A 124 -6.56 -7.60 -3.79
N LEU A 125 -6.57 -6.51 -4.55
CA LEU A 125 -7.36 -5.33 -4.22
C LEU A 125 -8.85 -5.68 -4.13
N ARG A 126 -9.38 -6.46 -5.09
CA ARG A 126 -10.77 -6.96 -5.07
C ARG A 126 -11.04 -7.74 -3.80
N ALA A 127 -10.20 -8.72 -3.46
CA ALA A 127 -10.37 -9.51 -2.24
C ALA A 127 -10.41 -8.63 -0.99
N ILE A 128 -9.50 -7.63 -0.90
CA ILE A 128 -9.45 -6.69 0.22
C ILE A 128 -10.72 -5.83 0.27
N VAL A 129 -11.12 -5.17 -0.82
CA VAL A 129 -12.27 -4.25 -0.79
C VAL A 129 -13.59 -4.97 -0.57
N THR A 130 -13.75 -6.18 -1.09
CA THR A 130 -14.91 -7.04 -0.81
C THR A 130 -14.92 -7.49 0.66
N SER A 131 -13.76 -7.86 1.22
CA SER A 131 -13.66 -8.17 2.64
C SER A 131 -13.98 -6.96 3.53
N VAL A 132 -13.55 -5.76 3.15
CA VAL A 132 -13.88 -4.50 3.85
C VAL A 132 -15.38 -4.21 3.79
N LEU A 133 -16.03 -4.42 2.64
CA LEU A 133 -17.48 -4.26 2.49
C LEU A 133 -18.23 -5.14 3.52
N TYR A 134 -17.93 -6.43 3.58
CA TYR A 134 -18.54 -7.34 4.56
C TYR A 134 -18.12 -7.08 6.01
N LEU A 135 -16.97 -6.44 6.22
CA LEU A 135 -16.50 -6.09 7.57
C LEU A 135 -17.39 -5.04 8.24
N GLN A 136 -18.03 -4.18 7.45
CA GLN A 136 -18.98 -3.18 7.94
C GLN A 136 -20.17 -3.83 8.66
N GLU A 137 -20.48 -5.10 8.40
CA GLU A 137 -21.56 -5.81 9.10
C GLU A 137 -21.09 -6.48 10.40
N ARG A 138 -19.82 -6.88 10.48
CA ARG A 138 -19.32 -7.78 11.54
C ARG A 138 -18.61 -7.08 12.71
N ARG A 139 -18.31 -5.78 12.61
CA ARG A 139 -17.62 -4.95 13.64
C ARG A 139 -16.40 -5.66 14.27
N ARG A 140 -15.52 -6.23 13.45
CA ARG A 140 -14.24 -6.84 13.90
C ARG A 140 -13.05 -6.07 13.37
N LEU A 141 -11.89 -6.26 14.00
CA LEU A 141 -10.64 -5.77 13.43
C LEU A 141 -10.20 -6.71 12.30
N ARG A 142 -9.67 -6.14 11.21
CA ARG A 142 -8.99 -6.87 10.14
C ARG A 142 -7.69 -6.20 9.76
N LEU A 143 -6.69 -7.01 9.45
CA LEU A 143 -5.38 -6.61 8.97
C LEU A 143 -5.18 -7.06 7.52
N TYR A 144 -4.78 -6.14 6.66
CA TYR A 144 -4.30 -6.44 5.31
C TYR A 144 -2.85 -6.00 5.21
N LEU A 145 -1.96 -6.94 4.92
CA LEU A 145 -0.52 -6.72 4.82
C LEU A 145 -0.07 -6.85 3.36
N ARG A 146 0.79 -5.92 2.95
CA ARG A 146 1.49 -5.98 1.67
C ARG A 146 2.98 -5.70 1.86
N GLN A 147 3.81 -6.46 1.18
CA GLN A 147 5.25 -6.25 1.13
C GLN A 147 5.59 -5.27 0.00
N ASP A 148 6.52 -4.36 0.24
CA ASP A 148 7.08 -3.53 -0.82
C ASP A 148 7.92 -4.37 -1.78
N GLU A 149 7.76 -4.17 -3.09
CA GLU A 149 8.46 -4.95 -4.14
C GLU A 149 9.99 -4.85 -4.08
N TYR A 150 10.52 -3.83 -3.39
CA TYR A 150 11.96 -3.57 -3.22
C TYR A 150 12.47 -3.83 -1.80
N GLY A 151 11.65 -4.49 -0.97
CA GLY A 151 12.07 -4.91 0.36
C GLY A 151 12.24 -3.78 1.40
N ARG A 152 11.65 -2.60 1.17
CA ARG A 152 11.95 -1.40 2.01
C ARG A 152 11.00 -1.23 3.19
N TYR A 153 9.79 -1.75 3.09
CA TYR A 153 8.76 -1.60 4.11
C TYR A 153 7.64 -2.63 3.95
N TYR A 154 6.85 -2.78 5.01
CA TYR A 154 5.52 -3.38 4.97
C TYR A 154 4.46 -2.28 5.00
N SER A 155 3.42 -2.46 4.19
CA SER A 155 2.19 -1.70 4.26
C SER A 155 1.15 -2.50 5.05
N ALA A 156 0.59 -1.91 6.10
CA ALA A 156 -0.41 -2.56 6.95
C ALA A 156 -1.66 -1.69 7.01
N LEU A 157 -2.76 -2.19 6.45
CA LEU A 157 -4.08 -1.58 6.57
C LEU A 157 -4.87 -2.29 7.66
N VAL A 158 -5.16 -1.55 8.74
CA VAL A 158 -5.95 -2.02 9.86
C VAL A 158 -7.30 -1.34 9.84
N TYR A 159 -8.36 -2.13 9.68
CA TYR A 159 -9.73 -1.70 9.88
C TYR A 159 -10.19 -2.13 11.26
N LEU A 160 -10.80 -1.23 12.03
CA LEU A 160 -11.32 -1.52 13.37
C LEU A 160 -12.60 -0.73 13.64
N PRO A 161 -13.49 -1.21 14.53
CA PRO A 161 -14.64 -0.44 14.96
C PRO A 161 -14.22 0.94 15.47
N ARG A 162 -14.88 1.99 15.00
CA ARG A 162 -14.52 3.39 15.27
C ARG A 162 -14.48 3.70 16.76
N ASP A 163 -15.39 3.11 17.53
CA ASP A 163 -15.47 3.22 18.99
C ASP A 163 -14.26 2.62 19.72
N ARG A 164 -13.50 1.73 19.08
CA ARG A 164 -12.26 1.15 19.61
C ARG A 164 -11.02 1.93 19.20
N TYR A 165 -11.13 2.91 18.30
CA TYR A 165 -9.97 3.69 17.90
C TYR A 165 -9.62 4.75 18.95
N THR A 166 -8.54 4.50 19.68
CA THR A 166 -7.93 5.47 20.59
C THR A 166 -6.44 5.62 20.28
N THR A 167 -5.83 6.70 20.77
CA THR A 167 -4.37 6.88 20.70
C THR A 167 -3.63 5.72 21.37
N GLY A 168 -4.12 5.21 22.51
CA GLY A 168 -3.52 4.06 23.20
C GLY A 168 -3.55 2.79 22.36
N VAL A 169 -4.70 2.47 21.74
CA VAL A 169 -4.82 1.33 20.81
C VAL A 169 -3.87 1.49 19.63
N ARG A 170 -3.79 2.68 19.04
CA ARG A 170 -2.87 2.96 17.93
C ARG A 170 -1.41 2.72 18.31
N LEU A 171 -0.96 3.19 19.46
CA LEU A 171 0.42 3.02 19.90
C LEU A 171 0.76 1.53 20.12
N ARG A 172 -0.15 0.76 20.75
CA ARG A 172 0.03 -0.69 20.89
C ARG A 172 0.11 -1.42 19.53
N ILE A 173 -0.74 -1.03 18.58
CA ILE A 173 -0.68 -1.57 17.21
C ILE A 173 0.68 -1.25 16.56
N ILE A 174 1.17 -0.02 16.72
CA ILE A 174 2.50 0.38 16.22
C ILE A 174 3.59 -0.51 16.82
N ASP A 175 3.57 -0.73 18.14
CA ASP A 175 4.58 -1.54 18.81
C ASP A 175 4.56 -3.00 18.34
N ILE A 176 3.36 -3.60 18.23
CA ILE A 176 3.20 -4.97 17.72
C ILE A 176 3.70 -5.08 16.27
N LEU A 177 3.29 -4.16 15.38
CA LEU A 177 3.72 -4.17 13.99
C LEU A 177 5.24 -3.98 13.87
N LYS A 178 5.82 -3.12 14.71
CA LYS A 178 7.26 -2.87 14.73
C LYS A 178 8.04 -4.10 15.20
N GLU A 179 7.55 -4.79 16.22
CA GLU A 179 8.16 -6.02 16.75
C GLU A 179 8.07 -7.16 15.72
N GLU A 180 6.86 -7.48 15.26
CA GLU A 180 6.58 -8.66 14.42
C GLU A 180 7.15 -8.56 13.00
N LEU A 181 7.34 -7.34 12.51
CA LEU A 181 7.85 -7.09 11.16
C LEU A 181 9.30 -6.59 11.15
N ASN A 182 9.99 -6.68 12.29
CA ASN A 182 11.37 -6.19 12.48
C ASN A 182 11.55 -4.73 11.99
N GLY A 183 10.56 -3.89 12.32
CA GLY A 183 10.49 -2.50 11.92
C GLY A 183 11.43 -1.58 12.70
N THR A 184 12.03 -0.63 12.00
CA THR A 184 12.84 0.47 12.57
C THR A 184 11.99 1.69 12.89
N SER A 185 11.00 1.98 12.04
CA SER A 185 10.09 3.12 12.18
C SER A 185 8.72 2.78 11.60
N VAL A 186 7.68 3.41 12.15
CA VAL A 186 6.31 3.26 11.67
C VAL A 186 5.72 4.66 11.46
N ASP A 187 5.35 4.97 10.23
CA ASP A 187 4.47 6.11 9.94
C ASP A 187 3.02 5.61 9.92
N PHE A 188 2.06 6.46 10.29
CA PHE A 188 0.65 6.10 10.19
C PHE A 188 -0.18 7.24 9.59
N THR A 189 -1.29 6.87 8.95
CA THR A 189 -2.36 7.79 8.56
C THR A 189 -3.69 7.19 9.05
N ALA A 190 -4.48 7.99 9.75
CA ALA A 190 -5.82 7.60 10.18
C ALA A 190 -6.87 8.21 9.24
N TRP A 191 -7.81 7.40 8.80
CA TRP A 191 -8.96 7.82 8.01
C TRP A 191 -10.23 7.48 8.77
N ASN A 192 -10.88 8.52 9.28
CA ASN A 192 -12.14 8.43 10.04
C ASN A 192 -13.21 9.18 9.28
N THR A 193 -14.29 8.48 8.92
CA THR A 193 -15.46 9.05 8.27
C THR A 193 -16.71 8.76 9.12
N GLU A 194 -17.89 8.98 8.54
CA GLU A 194 -19.17 8.53 9.11
C GLU A 194 -19.31 7.00 9.14
N SER A 195 -18.38 6.26 8.51
CA SER A 195 -18.33 4.80 8.61
C SER A 195 -18.18 4.36 10.06
N ILE A 196 -18.78 3.20 10.37
CA ILE A 196 -18.62 2.53 11.66
C ILE A 196 -17.20 1.98 11.87
N LEU A 197 -16.38 1.94 10.82
CA LEU A 197 -15.00 1.51 10.85
C LEU A 197 -14.06 2.72 10.75
N SER A 198 -13.06 2.73 11.61
CA SER A 198 -11.84 3.50 11.40
C SER A 198 -10.88 2.69 10.53
N ARG A 199 -10.14 3.36 9.64
CA ARG A 199 -9.05 2.75 8.88
C ARG A 199 -7.73 3.41 9.24
N LEU A 200 -6.77 2.60 9.67
CA LEU A 200 -5.40 3.00 9.92
C LEU A 200 -4.51 2.40 8.85
N HIS A 201 -3.70 3.24 8.21
CA HIS A 201 -2.67 2.81 7.27
C HIS A 201 -1.31 3.02 7.91
N PHE A 202 -0.59 1.93 8.15
CA PHE A 202 0.76 1.96 8.69
C PHE A 202 1.78 1.60 7.60
N VAL A 203 2.89 2.33 7.60
CA VAL A 203 4.07 2.03 6.78
C VAL A 203 5.21 1.69 7.73
N VAL A 204 5.53 0.40 7.82
CA VAL A 204 6.52 -0.16 8.74
C VAL A 204 7.83 -0.37 7.97
N ARG A 205 8.84 0.46 8.23
CA ARG A 205 10.12 0.36 7.53
C ARG A 205 11.07 -0.63 8.17
N VAL A 206 11.78 -1.37 7.35
CA VAL A 206 12.85 -2.28 7.78
C VAL A 206 14.22 -1.64 7.56
N PRO A 207 15.29 -2.16 8.20
CA PRO A 207 16.66 -1.78 7.88
C PRO A 207 16.98 -1.97 6.39
N ARG A 208 17.92 -1.17 5.86
CA ARG A 208 18.34 -1.33 4.45
C ARG A 208 19.08 -2.66 4.29
N GLY A 209 18.75 -3.39 3.24
CA GLY A 209 19.32 -4.71 2.96
C GLY A 209 18.68 -5.85 3.73
N THR A 210 17.62 -5.59 4.51
CA THR A 210 16.76 -6.64 5.05
C THR A 210 16.00 -7.31 3.92
N GLU A 211 16.14 -8.63 3.79
CA GLU A 211 15.25 -9.42 2.97
C GLU A 211 13.90 -9.56 3.70
N LEU A 212 12.81 -9.13 3.07
CA LEU A 212 11.50 -9.24 3.69
C LEU A 212 11.09 -10.71 3.73
N THR A 213 10.93 -11.24 4.93
CA THR A 213 10.40 -12.59 5.13
C THR A 213 9.00 -12.70 4.51
N GLN A 214 8.80 -13.63 3.60
CA GLN A 214 7.48 -13.92 3.05
C GLN A 214 6.57 -14.44 4.17
N LEU A 215 5.55 -13.65 4.54
CA LEU A 215 4.66 -14.01 5.64
C LEU A 215 3.67 -15.07 5.17
N SER A 216 3.64 -16.20 5.86
CA SER A 216 2.59 -17.20 5.66
C SER A 216 1.24 -16.67 6.10
N ASP A 217 0.14 -17.30 5.65
CA ASP A 217 -1.19 -16.90 6.12
C ASP A 217 -1.35 -17.13 7.63
N ALA A 218 -0.68 -18.15 8.19
CA ALA A 218 -0.63 -18.38 9.64
C ALA A 218 0.09 -17.23 10.40
N ASP A 219 1.14 -16.64 9.81
CA ASP A 219 1.80 -15.47 10.41
C ASP A 219 0.90 -14.24 10.39
N LYS A 220 0.20 -14.00 9.28
CA LYS A 220 -0.76 -12.90 9.15
C LYS A 220 -1.91 -13.06 10.14
N ASP A 221 -2.44 -14.28 10.30
CA ASP A 221 -3.52 -14.58 11.24
C ASP A 221 -3.06 -14.40 12.70
N ARG A 222 -1.86 -14.89 13.06
CA ARG A 222 -1.27 -14.67 14.39
C ARG A 222 -1.15 -13.17 14.68
N LEU A 223 -0.63 -12.41 13.72
CA LEU A 223 -0.48 -10.97 13.85
C LEU A 223 -1.84 -10.28 14.00
N GLU A 224 -2.83 -10.62 13.18
CA GLU A 224 -4.19 -10.10 13.30
C GLU A 224 -4.78 -10.37 14.69
N VAL A 225 -4.62 -11.57 15.23
CA VAL A 225 -5.07 -11.92 16.59
C VAL A 225 -4.40 -11.03 17.64
N ARG A 226 -3.08 -10.81 17.57
CA ARG A 226 -2.38 -9.89 18.48
C ARG A 226 -2.95 -8.47 18.39
N LEU A 227 -3.25 -7.98 17.18
CA LEU A 227 -3.86 -6.66 16.99
C LEU A 227 -5.30 -6.59 17.53
N VAL A 228 -6.08 -7.66 17.37
CA VAL A 228 -7.44 -7.77 17.94
C VAL A 228 -7.39 -7.64 19.46
N GLU A 229 -6.48 -8.35 20.14
CA GLU A 229 -6.36 -8.26 21.60
C GLU A 229 -5.91 -6.85 22.05
N ALA A 230 -4.97 -6.24 21.33
CA ALA A 230 -4.53 -4.87 21.62
C ALA A 230 -5.65 -3.81 21.47
N ALA A 231 -6.62 -4.08 20.59
CA ALA A 231 -7.78 -3.22 20.35
C ALA A 231 -8.94 -3.44 21.32
N ARG A 232 -8.91 -4.50 22.14
CA ARG A 232 -9.96 -4.79 23.14
C ARG A 232 -9.74 -4.11 24.48
N SER A 233 -8.50 -3.78 24.83
CA SER A 233 -8.18 -3.28 26.17
C SER A 233 -8.61 -1.83 26.35
N TRP A 234 -9.58 -1.63 27.24
CA TRP A 234 -9.86 -0.36 27.88
C TRP A 234 -8.73 -0.08 28.87
N ALA A 235 -7.98 0.98 28.63
CA ALA A 235 -7.16 1.63 29.64
C ALA A 235 -7.68 3.05 29.75
#